data_AF-A0A1F8KP88-F1
#
_entry.id   AF-A0A1F8KP88-F1
#
_cell.length_a   1.000
_cell.length_b   1.000
_cell.length_c   1.000
_cell.angle_alpha   90.00
_cell.angle_beta   90.00
_cell.angle_gamma   90.00
#
_symmetry.space_group_name_H-M   'P 1'
#
loop_
_entity.id
_entity.type
_entity.pdbx_description
1 polymer ?
#
loop_
_entity_poly.entity_id
_entity_poly.type
_entity_poly.pdbx_seq_one_letter_code
_entity_poly.pdbx_strand_id
1 'polypeptide(L)'
;MFPIIAISACLLILGGCIIKDSPAPGCVESIGFPAMGGCSGKTAIVDLEVESAPDCVVIEANNCNRGVLEIRNNCEDTLQLDGMEISPVNSISLDFREADGSLDLLEAHGNFSQFAPVEDREIEITGTLGSQTIRIVLTKTKPLCE
;
A
#
# COMPACT_ATOMS: atom_id res chain seq x y z
N MET A 1 38.13 12.68 43.15
CA MET A 1 36.65 12.85 43.15
C MET A 1 36.36 14.13 42.36
N PHE A 2 36.20 14.02 41.04
CA PHE A 2 35.79 15.04 40.05
C PHE A 2 35.99 14.39 38.65
N PRO A 3 35.17 14.67 37.63
CA PRO A 3 33.77 14.32 37.51
C PRO A 3 33.53 13.31 36.36
N ILE A 4 32.68 12.33 36.65
CA ILE A 4 31.84 11.66 35.64
C ILE A 4 30.81 12.72 35.20
N ILE A 5 30.23 12.58 34.00
CA ILE A 5 29.13 13.40 33.42
C ILE A 5 29.61 14.48 32.43
N ALA A 6 29.99 14.06 31.23
CA ALA A 6 29.95 14.92 30.04
C ALA A 6 29.87 14.13 28.72
N ILE A 7 29.22 12.96 28.70
CA ILE A 7 29.02 12.18 27.47
C ILE A 7 27.62 11.53 27.53
N SER A 8 26.58 12.34 27.67
CA SER A 8 25.20 11.81 27.66
C SER A 8 24.15 12.83 27.20
N ALA A 9 24.56 13.80 26.37
CA ALA A 9 23.65 14.80 25.80
C ALA A 9 23.66 14.86 24.26
N CYS A 10 24.53 14.10 23.58
CA CYS A 10 24.71 14.19 22.13
C CYS A 10 24.03 13.04 21.33
N LEU A 11 23.23 12.19 21.97
CA LEU A 11 22.66 10.97 21.37
C LEU A 11 21.14 11.02 21.11
N LEU A 12 20.48 12.15 21.36
CA LEU A 12 19.01 12.27 21.27
C LEU A 12 18.49 13.09 20.08
N ILE A 13 19.34 13.53 19.14
CA ILE A 13 18.91 14.31 17.96
C ILE A 13 18.90 13.47 16.67
N LEU A 14 18.76 12.15 16.78
CA LEU A 14 18.65 11.25 15.62
C LEU A 14 17.19 10.89 15.27
N GLY A 15 16.20 11.43 15.98
CA GLY A 15 14.80 11.35 15.59
C GLY A 15 14.51 12.42 14.55
N GLY A 16 14.44 12.05 13.27
CA GLY A 16 14.01 12.98 12.23
C GLY A 16 12.61 13.52 12.52
N CYS A 17 12.40 14.82 12.38
CA CYS A 17 11.08 15.43 12.49
C CYS A 17 10.44 15.47 11.10
N ILE A 18 9.21 14.96 10.97
CA ILE A 18 8.41 15.08 9.75
C ILE A 18 7.93 16.52 9.62
N ILE A 19 8.22 17.16 8.48
CA ILE A 19 7.75 18.52 8.14
C ILE A 19 6.52 18.45 7.25
N LYS A 20 6.49 17.48 6.34
CA LYS A 20 5.39 17.27 5.40
C LYS A 20 5.05 15.80 5.39
N ASP A 21 3.84 15.51 5.83
CA ASP A 21 3.30 14.17 5.81
C ASP A 21 2.70 13.85 4.44
N SER A 22 2.69 12.58 4.07
CA SER A 22 2.13 12.10 2.80
C SER A 22 1.66 10.67 2.95
N PRO A 23 0.48 10.31 2.39
CA PRO A 23 0.05 8.91 2.36
C PRO A 23 0.96 8.02 1.52
N ALA A 24 1.80 8.62 0.65
CA ALA A 24 2.88 7.94 -0.04
C ALA A 24 4.20 8.19 0.74
N PRO A 25 4.75 7.19 1.46
CA PRO A 25 5.87 7.42 2.37
C PRO A 25 7.16 7.93 1.70
N GLY A 26 7.33 7.69 0.39
CA GLY A 26 8.44 8.23 -0.38
C GLY A 26 8.36 9.74 -0.63
N CYS A 27 7.23 10.36 -0.30
CA CYS A 27 6.99 11.80 -0.41
C CYS A 27 7.00 12.52 0.95
N VAL A 28 7.38 11.82 2.04
CA VAL A 28 7.52 12.43 3.37
C VAL A 28 8.81 13.26 3.41
N GLU A 29 8.70 14.53 3.78
CA GLU A 29 9.85 15.41 3.98
C GLU A 29 10.20 15.48 5.48
N SER A 30 11.46 15.27 5.83
CA SER A 30 11.93 15.32 7.22
C SER A 30 13.27 16.06 7.37
N ILE A 31 13.51 16.62 8.54
CA ILE A 31 14.82 17.17 8.93
C ILE A 31 15.63 16.08 9.61
N GLY A 32 16.80 15.76 9.06
CA GLY A 32 17.71 14.75 9.61
C GLY A 32 18.24 13.82 8.51
N PHE A 33 19.00 12.79 8.90
CA PHE A 33 19.38 11.74 7.97
C PHE A 33 18.17 10.86 7.67
N PRO A 34 17.79 10.64 6.39
CA PRO A 34 16.77 9.66 6.07
C PRO A 34 17.23 8.30 6.59
N ALA A 35 16.31 7.56 7.22
CA ALA A 35 16.60 6.19 7.64
C ALA A 35 17.11 5.39 6.43
N MET A 36 18.29 4.78 6.53
CA MET A 36 18.81 3.93 5.46
C MET A 36 17.92 2.70 5.31
N GLY A 37 17.30 2.55 4.13
CA GLY A 37 16.27 1.55 3.86
C GLY A 37 14.89 2.12 4.19
N GLY A 38 14.10 2.41 3.16
CA GLY A 38 12.81 3.08 3.36
C GLY A 38 11.87 2.92 2.17
N CYS A 39 10.60 3.06 2.48
CA CYS A 39 9.51 3.13 1.53
C CYS A 39 9.74 4.25 0.50
N SER A 40 9.58 3.92 -0.78
CA SER A 40 9.83 4.85 -1.89
C SER A 40 8.61 5.07 -2.78
N GLY A 41 7.41 4.77 -2.25
CA GLY A 41 6.16 5.02 -2.94
C GLY A 41 5.94 6.50 -3.20
N LYS A 42 5.67 6.88 -4.45
CA LYS A 42 5.28 8.24 -4.85
C LYS A 42 3.78 8.38 -5.14
N THR A 43 3.10 7.26 -5.27
CA THR A 43 1.65 7.13 -5.39
C THR A 43 1.13 6.35 -4.18
N ALA A 44 -0.16 6.53 -3.89
CA ALA A 44 -0.83 5.86 -2.80
C ALA A 44 -2.18 5.29 -3.24
N ILE A 45 -2.63 4.25 -2.54
CA ILE A 45 -4.03 3.87 -2.43
C ILE A 45 -4.56 4.56 -1.17
N VAL A 46 -5.63 5.33 -1.34
CA VAL A 46 -6.37 6.01 -0.27
C VAL A 46 -7.85 5.65 -0.37
N ASP A 47 -8.61 5.96 0.67
CA ASP A 47 -10.06 5.73 0.72
C ASP A 47 -10.45 4.28 0.40
N LEU A 48 -9.65 3.31 0.87
CA LEU A 48 -9.92 1.90 0.68
C LEU A 48 -11.14 1.49 1.52
N GLU A 49 -12.22 1.14 0.83
CA GLU A 49 -13.46 0.62 1.40
C GLU A 49 -13.69 -0.80 0.89
N VAL A 50 -13.96 -1.73 1.82
CA VAL A 50 -14.23 -3.13 1.51
C VAL A 50 -15.59 -3.49 2.07
N GLU A 51 -16.52 -3.83 1.19
CA GLU A 51 -17.88 -4.23 1.54
C GLU A 51 -18.03 -5.74 1.46
N SER A 52 -18.70 -6.30 2.46
CA SER A 52 -19.11 -7.72 2.49
C SER A 52 -17.94 -8.71 2.40
N ALA A 53 -16.71 -8.33 2.74
CA ALA A 53 -15.63 -9.29 2.92
C ALA A 53 -15.80 -10.03 4.27
N PRO A 54 -15.70 -11.37 4.30
CA PRO A 54 -15.66 -12.11 5.55
C PRO A 54 -14.31 -11.92 6.26
N ASP A 55 -14.27 -12.15 7.58
CA ASP A 55 -13.09 -11.92 8.42
C ASP A 55 -11.83 -12.69 8.01
N CYS A 56 -11.97 -13.77 7.23
CA CYS A 56 -10.85 -14.56 6.72
C CYS A 56 -10.18 -13.95 5.48
N VAL A 57 -10.77 -12.91 4.86
CA VAL A 57 -10.15 -12.12 3.79
C VAL A 57 -9.60 -10.82 4.38
N VAL A 58 -8.31 -10.58 4.20
CA VAL A 58 -7.66 -9.33 4.59
C VAL A 58 -7.22 -8.61 3.32
N ILE A 59 -7.64 -7.36 3.16
CA ILE A 59 -7.30 -6.50 2.02
C ILE A 59 -6.73 -5.20 2.58
N GLU A 60 -5.48 -4.90 2.25
CA GLU A 60 -4.75 -3.75 2.79
C GLU A 60 -4.05 -2.98 1.67
N ALA A 61 -3.93 -1.66 1.83
CA ALA A 61 -3.14 -0.82 0.94
C ALA A 61 -1.66 -0.83 1.38
N ASN A 62 -0.75 -1.21 0.48
CA ASN A 62 0.70 -1.08 0.67
C ASN A 62 1.24 0.11 -0.13
N ASN A 63 1.21 1.28 0.51
CA ASN A 63 1.72 2.53 -0.06
C ASN A 63 3.26 2.65 0.00
N CYS A 64 3.93 1.77 0.74
CA CYS A 64 5.39 1.75 0.84
C CYS A 64 6.04 1.55 -0.54
N ASN A 65 5.39 0.74 -1.37
CA ASN A 65 5.87 0.32 -2.68
C ASN A 65 5.02 0.86 -3.82
N ARG A 66 4.63 2.15 -3.75
CA ARG A 66 3.85 2.86 -4.78
C ARG A 66 2.37 2.47 -4.83
N GLY A 67 1.81 1.92 -3.75
CA GLY A 67 0.37 1.67 -3.62
C GLY A 67 -0.11 0.42 -4.35
N VAL A 68 0.27 -0.76 -3.86
CA VAL A 68 -0.30 -2.04 -4.30
C VAL A 68 -1.36 -2.50 -3.29
N LEU A 69 -2.30 -3.35 -3.71
CA LEU A 69 -3.22 -4.02 -2.80
C LEU A 69 -2.56 -5.31 -2.30
N GLU A 70 -2.43 -5.46 -0.99
CA GLU A 70 -2.03 -6.71 -0.35
C GLU A 70 -3.29 -7.48 0.04
N ILE A 71 -3.47 -8.66 -0.53
CA ILE A 71 -4.65 -9.49 -0.29
C ILE A 71 -4.20 -10.81 0.31
N ARG A 72 -4.86 -11.21 1.40
CA ARG A 72 -4.66 -12.50 2.04
C ARG A 72 -5.99 -13.21 2.13
N ASN A 73 -6.07 -14.38 1.50
CA ASN A 73 -7.22 -15.27 1.60
C ASN A 73 -6.89 -16.39 2.59
N ASN A 74 -7.39 -16.28 3.83
CA ASN A 74 -7.29 -17.34 4.84
C ASN A 74 -8.56 -18.20 4.90
N CYS A 75 -9.48 -18.03 3.96
CA CYS A 75 -10.71 -18.82 3.87
C CYS A 75 -10.44 -20.20 3.26
N GLU A 76 -11.42 -21.10 3.35
CA GLU A 76 -11.35 -22.43 2.73
C GLU A 76 -11.68 -22.41 1.23
N ASP A 77 -12.37 -21.37 0.76
CA ASP A 77 -12.77 -21.18 -0.63
C ASP A 77 -11.79 -20.29 -1.40
N THR A 78 -11.76 -20.44 -2.73
CA THR A 78 -11.02 -19.54 -3.62
C THR A 78 -11.71 -18.17 -3.68
N LEU A 79 -10.94 -17.11 -3.46
CA LEU A 79 -11.36 -15.73 -3.66
C LEU A 79 -11.13 -15.35 -5.12
N GLN A 80 -12.15 -14.80 -5.79
CA GLN A 80 -12.03 -14.21 -7.11
C GLN A 80 -12.22 -12.70 -7.04
N LEU A 81 -11.35 -11.92 -7.69
CA LEU A 81 -11.42 -10.45 -7.79
C LEU A 81 -11.14 -10.03 -9.23
N ASP A 82 -12.12 -9.45 -9.93
CA ASP A 82 -12.02 -9.04 -11.34
C ASP A 82 -11.33 -10.08 -12.26
N GLY A 83 -11.66 -11.36 -12.05
CA GLY A 83 -11.12 -12.49 -12.82
C GLY A 83 -9.77 -13.05 -12.31
N MET A 84 -9.16 -12.43 -11.30
CA MET A 84 -7.97 -12.97 -10.62
C MET A 84 -8.39 -13.97 -9.54
N GLU A 85 -7.74 -15.13 -9.52
CA GLU A 85 -7.99 -16.17 -8.52
C GLU A 85 -6.93 -16.18 -7.42
N ILE A 86 -7.38 -16.24 -6.18
CA ILE A 86 -6.52 -16.27 -4.99
C ILE A 86 -6.91 -17.51 -4.17
N SER A 87 -6.06 -18.53 -4.25
CA SER A 87 -6.29 -19.82 -3.58
C SER A 87 -6.41 -19.67 -2.06
N PRO A 88 -7.05 -20.64 -1.38
CA PRO A 88 -7.06 -20.74 0.07
C PRO A 88 -5.66 -20.67 0.70
N VAL A 89 -5.58 -20.02 1.86
CA VAL A 89 -4.35 -19.84 2.66
C VAL A 89 -3.20 -19.27 1.84
N ASN A 90 -3.49 -18.28 1.00
CA ASN A 90 -2.52 -17.64 0.13
C ASN A 90 -2.57 -16.12 0.26
N SER A 91 -1.48 -15.47 -0.13
CA SER A 91 -1.36 -14.01 -0.18
C SER A 91 -0.79 -13.57 -1.51
N ILE A 92 -1.32 -12.48 -2.05
CA ILE A 92 -0.87 -11.89 -3.29
C ILE A 92 -0.85 -10.36 -3.17
N SER A 93 0.09 -9.73 -3.86
CA SER A 93 0.09 -8.29 -4.05
C SER A 93 -0.45 -8.00 -5.45
N LEU A 94 -1.48 -7.16 -5.55
CA LEU A 94 -2.09 -6.78 -6.82
C LEU A 94 -1.77 -5.33 -7.17
N ASP A 95 -1.53 -5.11 -8.45
CA ASP A 95 -1.38 -3.81 -9.08
C ASP A 95 -2.41 -3.64 -10.19
N PHE A 96 -2.54 -2.42 -10.68
CA PHE A 96 -3.40 -2.07 -11.80
C PHE A 96 -2.57 -1.88 -13.06
N ARG A 97 -3.19 -2.05 -14.22
CA ARG A 97 -2.59 -1.64 -15.50
C ARG A 97 -3.68 -1.10 -16.38
N GLU A 98 -3.40 0.01 -17.05
CA GLU A 98 -4.27 0.52 -18.09
C GLU A 98 -3.90 -0.12 -19.43
N ALA A 99 -4.88 -0.77 -20.07
CA ALA A 99 -4.75 -1.36 -21.38
C ALA A 99 -6.02 -1.03 -22.18
N ASP A 100 -5.88 -0.45 -23.38
CA ASP A 100 -7.00 -0.15 -24.29
C ASP A 100 -8.15 0.68 -23.66
N GLY A 101 -7.84 1.49 -22.65
CA GLY A 101 -8.81 2.31 -21.91
C GLY A 101 -9.58 1.56 -20.82
N SER A 102 -9.34 0.26 -20.64
CA SER A 102 -9.76 -0.50 -19.46
C SER A 102 -8.65 -0.54 -18.41
N LEU A 103 -9.06 -0.71 -17.16
CA LEU A 103 -8.16 -0.96 -16.04
C LEU A 103 -8.21 -2.45 -15.72
N ASP A 104 -7.07 -3.11 -15.85
CA ASP A 104 -6.90 -4.51 -15.51
C ASP A 104 -6.26 -4.65 -14.13
N LEU A 105 -6.68 -5.67 -13.38
CA LEU A 105 -6.01 -6.12 -12.17
C LEU A 105 -4.95 -7.18 -12.54
N LEU A 106 -3.75 -7.06 -11.98
CA LEU A 106 -2.66 -8.02 -12.19
C LEU A 106 -1.86 -8.25 -10.91
N GLU A 107 -1.10 -9.34 -10.88
CA GLU A 107 -0.11 -9.56 -9.82
C GLU A 107 1.06 -8.58 -9.94
N ALA A 108 1.44 -7.96 -8.81
CA ALA A 108 2.56 -7.04 -8.74
C ALA A 108 3.89 -7.80 -8.72
N HIS A 109 4.80 -7.49 -9.65
CA HIS A 109 6.15 -8.06 -9.61
C HIS A 109 6.97 -7.45 -8.46
N GLY A 110 7.20 -8.23 -7.41
CA GLY A 110 8.06 -7.82 -6.27
C GLY A 110 7.44 -6.77 -5.37
N ASN A 111 6.10 -6.72 -5.31
CA ASN A 111 5.29 -5.82 -4.47
C ASN A 111 5.36 -4.34 -4.87
N PHE A 112 5.86 -3.99 -6.06
CA PHE A 112 5.91 -2.61 -6.54
C PHE A 112 4.81 -2.33 -7.57
N SER A 113 4.11 -1.22 -7.38
CA SER A 113 3.18 -0.74 -8.40
C SER A 113 3.94 -0.06 -9.55
N GLN A 114 3.63 -0.48 -10.77
CA GLN A 114 4.07 0.16 -12.01
C GLN A 114 3.04 1.18 -12.52
N PHE A 115 1.79 1.09 -12.04
CA PHE A 115 0.74 2.02 -12.41
C PHE A 115 0.77 3.30 -11.58
N ALA A 116 0.93 4.41 -12.29
CA ALA A 116 0.85 5.76 -11.75
C ALA A 116 -0.09 6.57 -12.66
N PRO A 117 -1.36 6.77 -12.26
CA PRO A 117 -2.30 7.52 -13.09
C PRO A 117 -1.91 9.00 -13.15
N VAL A 118 -2.33 9.69 -14.23
CA VAL A 118 -2.05 11.13 -14.41
C VAL A 118 -2.87 11.98 -13.44
N GLU A 119 -4.07 11.51 -13.09
CA GLU A 119 -4.99 12.12 -12.13
C GLU A 119 -5.39 11.08 -11.09
N ASP A 120 -5.91 11.53 -9.94
CA ASP A 120 -6.45 10.61 -8.95
C ASP A 120 -7.61 9.83 -9.58
N ARG A 121 -7.61 8.52 -9.40
CA ARG A 121 -8.55 7.61 -10.06
C ARG A 121 -9.24 6.75 -9.03
N GLU A 122 -10.56 6.87 -8.96
CA GLU A 122 -11.40 5.91 -8.25
C GLU A 122 -11.43 4.60 -9.03
N ILE A 123 -11.30 3.50 -8.31
CA ILE A 123 -11.26 2.14 -8.84
C ILE A 123 -12.23 1.30 -8.02
N GLU A 124 -13.10 0.59 -8.72
CA GLU A 124 -13.99 -0.41 -8.14
C GLU A 124 -13.59 -1.79 -8.64
N ILE A 125 -13.38 -2.72 -7.71
CA ILE A 125 -13.10 -4.13 -7.96
C ILE A 125 -14.26 -4.93 -7.41
N THR A 126 -14.74 -5.88 -8.19
CA THR A 126 -15.80 -6.80 -7.76
C THR A 126 -15.30 -8.23 -7.71
N GLY A 127 -15.87 -9.02 -6.83
CA GLY A 127 -15.39 -10.38 -6.65
C GLY A 127 -16.34 -11.28 -5.90
N THR A 128 -15.92 -12.52 -5.73
CA THR A 128 -16.68 -13.54 -5.03
C THR A 128 -15.79 -14.41 -4.14
N LEU A 129 -16.33 -14.83 -3.01
CA LEU A 129 -15.80 -15.94 -2.21
C LEU A 129 -16.95 -16.94 -2.02
N GLY A 130 -16.88 -18.09 -2.69
CA GLY A 130 -18.03 -19.00 -2.78
C GLY A 130 -19.22 -18.32 -3.44
N SER A 131 -20.32 -18.13 -2.69
CA SER A 131 -21.53 -17.42 -3.15
C SER A 131 -21.61 -15.96 -2.69
N GLN A 132 -20.68 -15.49 -1.85
CA GLN A 132 -20.68 -14.16 -1.29
C GLN A 132 -20.00 -13.19 -2.26
N THR A 133 -20.67 -12.10 -2.61
CA THR A 133 -20.08 -11.00 -3.39
C THR A 133 -19.27 -10.08 -2.48
N ILE A 134 -18.09 -9.68 -2.96
CA ILE A 134 -17.20 -8.73 -2.32
C ILE A 134 -17.05 -7.53 -3.26
N ARG A 135 -17.09 -6.33 -2.69
CA ARG A 135 -16.87 -5.08 -3.42
C ARG A 135 -15.76 -4.29 -2.74
N ILE A 136 -14.79 -3.84 -3.52
CA ILE A 136 -13.66 -3.04 -3.04
C ILE A 136 -13.68 -1.73 -3.83
N VAL A 137 -13.69 -0.61 -3.13
CA VAL A 137 -13.56 0.73 -3.72
C VAL A 137 -12.31 1.37 -3.15
N LEU A 138 -11.56 2.06 -3.98
CA LEU A 138 -10.38 2.80 -3.56
C LEU A 138 -10.08 3.94 -4.51
N THR A 139 -9.26 4.88 -4.05
CA THR A 139 -8.65 5.89 -4.91
C THR A 139 -7.16 5.62 -5.06
N LYS A 140 -6.70 5.44 -6.29
CA LYS A 140 -5.28 5.44 -6.63
C LYS A 140 -4.88 6.86 -6.98
N THR A 141 -3.96 7.43 -6.21
CA THR A 141 -3.53 8.81 -6.44
C THR A 141 -2.61 8.92 -7.65
N LYS A 142 -2.61 10.08 -8.28
CA LYS A 142 -1.47 10.53 -9.10
C LYS A 142 -0.19 10.62 -8.25
N PRO A 143 1.00 10.76 -8.86
CA PRO A 143 2.22 11.02 -8.10
C PRO A 143 2.08 12.25 -7.19
N LEU A 144 2.40 12.08 -5.91
CA LEU A 144 2.28 13.12 -4.88
C LEU A 144 3.55 13.98 -4.74
N CYS A 145 4.66 13.54 -5.34
CA CYS A 145 5.94 14.23 -5.41
C CYS A 145 6.73 13.80 -6.66
N GLU A 146 7.74 14.60 -7.03
CA GLU A 146 8.61 14.38 -8.20
C GLU A 146 9.67 13.29 -7.98
#